data_AF-A0A0Q9MUU4-F1
#
_entry.id   AF-A0A0Q9MUU4-F1
#
_cell.length_a   1.000
_cell.length_b   1.000
_cell.length_c   1.000
_cell.angle_alpha   90.00
_cell.angle_beta   90.00
_cell.angle_gamma   90.00
#
_symmetry.space_group_name_H-M   'P 1'
#
loop_
_entity.id
_entity.type
_entity.pdbx_description
1 polymer ?
#
loop_
_entity_poly.entity_id
_entity_poly.type
_entity_poly.pdbx_seq_one_letter_code
_entity_poly.pdbx_strand_id
1 'polypeptide(L)'
;MTIYARTFGGSLQVAVIAFHLFEEIKLQQLSVVSGLNTSYLSQLFKKETGLTLTNYIQWERVEEAKKLLDHSNDTISMIAARLTFYDQAHFVKVFKKHAEVTPKQYRNRR
;
A
#
# COMPACT_ATOMS: atom_id res chain seq x y z
N MET A 1 -15.28 -9.17 -2.35
CA MET A 1 -14.98 -8.79 -0.95
C MET A 1 -14.06 -9.86 -0.38
N THR A 2 -12.75 -9.75 -0.62
CA THR A 2 -11.77 -10.79 -0.25
C THR A 2 -10.82 -10.18 0.76
N ILE A 3 -11.03 -10.53 2.03
CA ILE A 3 -10.23 -10.08 3.17
C ILE A 3 -9.04 -11.05 3.29
N TYR A 4 -7.82 -10.58 3.01
CA TYR A 4 -6.62 -11.38 3.23
C TYR A 4 -6.17 -11.22 4.69
N ALA A 5 -6.47 -12.21 5.52
CA ALA A 5 -5.90 -12.33 6.85
C ALA A 5 -4.58 -13.10 6.75
N ARG A 6 -3.43 -12.42 6.84
CA ARG A 6 -2.14 -13.05 7.11
C ARG A 6 -1.79 -12.83 8.57
N THR A 7 -1.83 -13.90 9.36
CA THR A 7 -1.42 -13.91 10.75
C THR A 7 0.10 -13.86 10.85
N PHE A 8 0.66 -12.86 11.53
CA PHE A 8 2.05 -12.88 12.00
C PHE A 8 2.03 -13.17 13.50
N GLY A 9 2.64 -14.28 13.92
CA GLY A 9 3.12 -14.52 15.28
C GLY A 9 2.12 -14.36 16.44
N GLY A 10 1.17 -15.28 16.58
CA GLY A 10 0.66 -15.73 17.89
C GLY A 10 -0.17 -14.78 18.77
N SER A 11 -0.28 -13.48 18.46
CA SER A 11 -1.00 -12.52 19.31
C SER A 11 -2.04 -11.74 18.49
N LEU A 12 -3.32 -11.96 18.79
CA LEU A 12 -4.52 -11.55 18.05
C LEU A 12 -4.83 -10.03 18.09
N GLN A 13 -3.86 -9.13 17.91
CA GLN A 13 -4.11 -7.68 18.05
C GLN A 13 -3.75 -6.77 16.86
N VAL A 14 -3.21 -7.30 15.76
CA VAL A 14 -3.06 -6.52 14.49
C VAL A 14 -4.10 -6.99 13.46
N ALA A 15 -5.29 -7.29 13.97
CA ALA A 15 -6.41 -7.73 13.14
C ALA A 15 -6.92 -6.54 12.32
N VAL A 16 -6.96 -6.75 11.00
CA VAL A 16 -7.78 -6.00 10.05
C VAL A 16 -7.29 -4.57 9.79
N ILE A 17 -6.10 -4.45 9.20
CA ILE A 17 -5.90 -3.33 8.28
C ILE A 17 -6.28 -3.83 6.89
N ALA A 18 -7.59 -3.94 6.66
CA ALA A 18 -8.15 -4.13 5.32
C ALA A 18 -7.86 -2.85 4.53
N PHE A 19 -6.66 -2.78 3.97
CA PHE A 19 -6.28 -1.66 3.13
C PHE A 19 -7.01 -1.76 1.81
N HIS A 20 -8.00 -0.89 1.64
CA HIS A 20 -8.54 -0.61 0.32
C HIS A 20 -7.44 0.11 -0.47
N LEU A 21 -6.55 -0.66 -1.12
CA LEU A 21 -5.46 -0.11 -1.94
C LEU A 21 -5.97 0.78 -3.08
N PHE A 22 -7.26 0.64 -3.41
CA PHE A 22 -8.00 1.36 -4.44
C PHE A 22 -8.89 2.50 -3.91
N GLU A 23 -8.92 2.72 -2.60
CA GLU A 23 -9.63 3.86 -1.99
C GLU A 23 -8.61 4.73 -1.25
N GLU A 24 -8.89 6.03 -1.15
CA GLU A 24 -8.05 6.92 -0.35
C GLU A 24 -8.08 6.42 1.09
N ILE A 25 -7.04 5.70 1.49
CA ILE A 25 -6.84 5.33 2.88
C ILE A 25 -6.54 6.64 3.62
N LYS A 26 -7.60 7.35 4.00
CA LYS A 26 -7.50 8.38 5.01
C LYS A 26 -7.26 7.60 6.28
N LEU A 27 -6.05 7.70 6.83
CA LEU A 27 -5.70 7.16 8.15
C LEU A 27 -6.80 7.46 9.20
N GLN A 28 -7.52 8.57 9.03
CA GLN A 28 -8.71 8.93 9.80
C GLN A 28 -9.85 7.88 9.75
N GLN A 29 -10.12 7.25 8.61
CA GLN A 29 -11.12 6.17 8.52
C GLN A 29 -10.67 4.91 9.28
N LEU A 30 -9.36 4.61 9.30
CA LEU A 30 -8.83 3.52 10.13
C LEU A 30 -9.06 3.78 11.62
N SER A 31 -8.97 5.04 12.08
CA SER A 31 -9.30 5.38 13.48
C SER A 31 -10.77 5.20 13.83
N VAL A 32 -11.68 5.43 12.87
CA VAL A 32 -13.12 5.26 13.08
C VAL A 32 -13.49 3.77 13.13
N VAL A 33 -12.88 2.94 12.29
CA VAL A 33 -13.18 1.50 12.21
C VAL A 33 -12.52 0.70 13.35
N SER A 34 -11.37 1.14 13.85
CA SER A 34 -10.63 0.45 14.91
C SER A 34 -10.81 1.05 16.30
N GLY A 35 -11.41 2.24 16.43
CA GLY A 35 -11.50 2.99 17.69
C GLY A 35 -10.15 3.49 18.23
N LEU A 36 -9.07 3.35 17.47
CA LEU A 36 -7.71 3.68 17.89
C LEU A 36 -7.20 4.94 17.21
N ASN A 37 -6.50 5.79 17.97
CA ASN A 37 -5.80 6.95 17.43
C ASN A 37 -4.77 6.50 16.36
N THR A 38 -4.73 7.17 15.21
CA THR A 38 -3.84 6.87 14.09
C THR A 38 -2.35 6.88 14.46
N SER A 39 -1.96 7.75 15.40
CA SER A 39 -0.61 7.76 15.97
C SER A 39 -0.34 6.50 16.80
N TYR A 40 -1.31 6.07 17.61
CA TYR A 40 -1.17 4.85 18.41
C TYR A 40 -1.06 3.61 17.52
N LEU A 41 -1.90 3.50 16.48
CA LEU A 41 -1.81 2.44 15.48
C LEU A 41 -0.47 2.44 14.74
N SER A 42 0.02 3.61 14.33
CA SER A 42 1.31 3.72 13.64
C SER A 42 2.48 3.32 14.56
N GLN A 43 2.40 3.68 15.84
CA GLN A 43 3.39 3.31 16.86
C GLN A 43 3.35 1.83 17.18
N LEU A 44 2.15 1.27 17.39
CA LEU A 44 1.96 -0.15 17.64
C LEU A 44 2.42 -0.98 16.45
N PHE A 45 2.00 -0.63 15.23
CA PHE A 45 2.44 -1.31 14.01
C PHE A 45 3.96 -1.28 13.86
N LYS A 46 4.59 -0.12 14.11
CA LYS A 46 6.06 0.00 14.08
C LYS A 46 6.74 -0.83 15.17
N LYS A 47 6.16 -0.89 16.37
CA LYS A 47 6.69 -1.70 17.48
C LYS A 47 6.64 -3.19 17.15
N GLU A 48 5.56 -3.67 16.56
CA GLU A 48 5.35 -5.09 16.25
C GLU A 48 6.07 -5.53 14.97
N THR A 49 6.12 -4.68 13.93
CA THR A 49 6.66 -5.06 12.60
C THR A 49 8.03 -4.46 12.30
N GLY A 50 8.49 -3.48 13.07
CA GLY A 50 9.68 -2.67 12.76
C GLY A 50 9.48 -1.66 11.63
N LEU A 51 8.35 -1.69 10.92
CA LEU A 51 8.07 -0.84 9.75
C LEU A 51 7.04 0.23 10.08
N THR A 52 7.12 1.39 9.41
CA THR A 52 6.03 2.37 9.50
C THR A 52 4.83 1.90 8.68
N LEU A 53 3.63 2.19 9.18
CA LEU A 53 2.38 1.88 8.48
C LEU A 53 2.35 2.45 7.06
N THR A 54 2.83 3.68 6.88
CA THR A 54 2.95 4.33 5.56
C THR A 54 3.88 3.58 4.61
N ASN A 55 5.05 3.12 5.08
CA ASN A 55 5.97 2.35 4.24
C ASN A 55 5.35 1.00 3.82
N TYR A 56 4.62 0.35 4.73
CA TYR A 56 3.91 -0.89 4.42
C TYR A 56 2.83 -0.68 3.35
N ILE A 57 1.99 0.35 3.49
CA ILE A 57 0.97 0.71 2.48
C ILE A 57 1.63 1.00 1.12
N GLN A 58 2.71 1.78 1.11
CA GLN A 58 3.44 2.09 -0.12
C GLN A 58 3.98 0.83 -0.78
N TRP A 59 4.52 -0.10 0.00
CA TRP A 59 5.00 -1.37 -0.50
C TRP A 59 3.88 -2.22 -1.12
N GLU A 60 2.76 -2.41 -0.41
CA GLU A 60 1.59 -3.15 -0.92
C GLU A 60 1.04 -2.53 -2.23
N ARG A 61 0.95 -1.19 -2.29
CA ARG A 61 0.55 -0.49 -3.53
C ARG A 61 1.52 -0.75 -4.68
N VAL A 62 2.82 -0.81 -4.41
CA VAL A 62 3.83 -1.13 -5.43
C VAL A 62 3.70 -2.57 -5.92
N GLU A 63 3.43 -3.52 -5.04
CA GLU A 63 3.18 -4.91 -5.43
C GLU A 63 1.94 -5.05 -6.32
N GLU A 64 0.84 -4.35 -6.00
CA GLU A 64 -0.32 -4.29 -6.89
C GLU A 64 -0.03 -3.56 -8.20
N ALA A 65 0.78 -2.49 -8.17
CA ALA A 65 1.20 -1.79 -9.37
C ALA A 65 1.97 -2.71 -10.32
N LYS A 66 2.86 -3.56 -9.82
CA LYS A 66 3.58 -4.56 -10.62
C LYS A 66 2.60 -5.48 -11.35
N LYS A 67 1.61 -6.03 -10.63
CA LYS A 67 0.56 -6.87 -11.23
C LYS A 67 -0.19 -6.13 -12.34
N LEU A 68 -0.58 -4.87 -12.12
CA LEU A 68 -1.25 -4.06 -13.15
C LEU A 68 -0.33 -3.79 -14.35
N LEU A 69 0.95 -3.50 -14.13
CA LEU A 69 1.93 -3.29 -15.19
C LEU A 69 2.15 -4.55 -16.03
N ASP A 70 2.12 -5.73 -15.40
CA ASP A 70 2.32 -7.03 -16.04
C ASP A 70 1.08 -7.49 -16.83
N HIS A 71 -0.12 -7.20 -16.34
CA HIS A 71 -1.36 -7.77 -16.87
C HIS A 71 -2.27 -6.78 -17.61
N SER A 72 -1.95 -5.48 -17.63
CA SER A 72 -2.75 -4.47 -18.35
C SER A 72 -1.90 -3.52 -19.19
N ASN A 73 -2.57 -2.85 -20.13
CA ASN A 73 -1.99 -1.78 -20.95
C ASN A 73 -2.32 -0.39 -20.40
N ASP A 74 -2.83 -0.29 -19.17
CA ASP A 74 -3.23 0.97 -18.55
C ASP A 74 -2.05 1.94 -18.53
N THR A 75 -2.30 3.23 -18.71
CA THR A 75 -1.22 4.22 -18.63
C THR A 75 -0.64 4.28 -17.21
N ILE A 76 0.62 4.71 -17.08
CA ILE A 76 1.26 4.90 -15.77
C ILE A 76 0.45 5.88 -14.89
N SER A 77 -0.14 6.92 -15.50
CA SER A 77 -1.05 7.85 -14.82
C SER A 77 -2.32 7.17 -14.32
N MET A 78 -2.92 6.29 -15.12
CA MET A 78 -4.15 5.59 -14.73
C MET A 78 -3.91 4.59 -13.59
N ILE A 79 -2.78 3.87 -13.63
CA ILE A 79 -2.35 3.01 -12.52
C ILE A 79 -2.11 3.84 -11.25
N ALA A 80 -1.44 4.99 -11.37
CA ALA A 80 -1.20 5.90 -10.24
C ALA A 80 -2.51 6.36 -9.59
N ALA A 81 -3.48 6.81 -10.41
CA ALA A 81 -4.79 7.24 -9.93
C ALA A 81 -5.57 6.09 -9.29
N ARG A 82 -5.57 4.92 -9.92
CA ARG A 82 -6.24 3.70 -9.43
C ARG A 82 -5.70 3.25 -8.07
N LEU A 83 -4.40 3.41 -7.83
CA LEU A 83 -3.75 3.07 -6.56
C LEU A 83 -3.65 4.27 -5.60
N THR A 84 -4.45 5.31 -5.84
CA THR A 84 -4.62 6.49 -4.98
C THR A 84 -3.30 7.19 -4.63
N PHE A 85 -2.42 7.28 -5.62
CA PHE A 85 -1.28 8.19 -5.55
C PHE A 85 -1.74 9.60 -5.92
N TYR A 86 -1.26 10.60 -5.17
CA TYR A 86 -1.56 12.01 -5.39
C TYR A 86 -1.37 12.44 -6.85
N ASP A 87 -0.25 12.02 -7.46
CA ASP A 87 0.02 12.21 -8.87
C ASP A 87 0.95 11.10 -9.42
N GLN A 88 1.19 11.13 -10.73
CA GLN A 88 2.09 10.21 -11.39
C GLN A 88 3.54 10.33 -10.90
N ALA A 89 4.01 11.52 -10.54
CA ALA A 89 5.40 11.76 -10.13
C ALA A 89 5.68 11.11 -8.77
N HIS A 90 4.76 11.27 -7.82
CA HIS A 90 4.74 10.62 -6.52
C HIS A 90 4.71 9.10 -6.68
N PHE A 91 3.84 8.57 -7.56
CA PHE A 91 3.83 7.15 -7.87
C PHE A 91 5.18 6.64 -8.39
N VAL A 92 5.76 7.30 -9.40
CA VAL A 92 7.05 6.89 -9.98
C VAL A 92 8.17 6.92 -8.94
N LYS A 93 8.20 7.94 -8.06
CA LYS A 93 9.19 8.05 -6.98
C LYS A 93 9.05 6.90 -5.98
N VAL A 94 7.83 6.60 -5.52
CA VAL A 94 7.56 5.51 -4.58
C VAL A 94 7.85 4.16 -5.22
N PHE A 95 7.38 3.93 -6.45
CA PHE A 95 7.64 2.69 -7.18
C PHE A 95 9.14 2.45 -7.35
N LYS A 96 9.91 3.46 -7.79
CA LYS A 96 11.36 3.33 -7.93
C LYS A 96 12.06 3.06 -6.60
N LYS A 97 11.59 3.65 -5.51
CA LYS A 97 12.14 3.40 -4.16
C LYS A 97 11.99 1.93 -3.74
N HIS A 98 10.87 1.29 -4.08
CA HIS A 98 10.57 -0.08 -3.66
C HIS A 98 10.93 -1.17 -4.68
N ALA A 99 10.93 -0.85 -5.98
CA ALA A 99 11.19 -1.79 -7.06
C ALA A 99 12.55 -1.56 -7.75
N GLU A 100 13.32 -0.55 -7.31
CA GLU A 100 14.63 -0.14 -7.83
C GLU A 100 14.66 0.31 -9.30
N VAL A 101 13.53 0.24 -10.01
CA VAL A 101 13.34 0.68 -11.39
C VAL A 101 12.08 1.51 -11.53
N THR A 102 11.97 2.30 -12.60
CA THR A 102 10.74 3.06 -12.87
C THR A 102 9.61 2.13 -13.36
N PRO A 103 8.33 2.50 -13.17
CA PRO A 103 7.19 1.74 -13.72
C PRO A 103 7.30 1.47 -15.22
N LYS A 104 7.81 2.44 -15.98
CA LYS A 104 8.03 2.32 -17.43
C LYS A 104 9.14 1.31 -17.74
N GLN A 105 10.27 1.36 -17.03
CA GLN A 105 11.34 0.37 -17.19
C GLN A 105 10.87 -1.03 -16.79
N TYR A 106 10.08 -1.15 -15.73
CA TYR A 106 9.49 -2.42 -15.30
C TYR A 106 8.62 -3.02 -16.40
N ARG A 107 7.65 -2.25 -16.94
CA ARG A 107 6.78 -2.70 -18.04
C ARG A 107 7.55 -3.11 -19.29
N ASN A 108 8.62 -2.40 -19.63
CA ASN A 108 9.42 -2.71 -20.82
C ASN A 108 10.21 -4.04 -20.69
N ARG A 109 10.28 -4.63 -19.50
CA ARG A 109 10.94 -5.92 -19.24
C ARG A 109 9.97 -7.11 -19.26
N ARG A 110 8.68 -6.86 -19.44
CA ARG A 110 7.66 -7.90 -19.61
C ARG A 110 7.88 -8.71 -20.88
#